data_AF-R7CC86-F1
#
_entry.id   AF-R7CC86-F1
#
_cell.length_a   1.000
_cell.length_b   1.000
_cell.length_c   1.000
_cell.angle_alpha   90.00
_cell.angle_beta   90.00
_cell.angle_gamma   90.00
#
_symmetry.space_group_name_H-M   'P 1'
#
loop_
_entity.id
_entity.type
_entity.pdbx_description
1 polymer ?
#
loop_
_entity_poly.entity_id
_entity_poly.type
_entity_poly.pdbx_seq_one_letter_code
_entity_poly.pdbx_strand_id
1 'polypeptide(L)'
;MITQASLVGVHDRMTYKPLLVFKLVAENDHELRILGRAGFGLSVLHQQEYTFFYDINNGECSYDPFKLSDQETIGEAARWIKKNGLPEPGTFIDCDYLRGEKDEPMTFEDEFDYCPWKD
;
A
#
# COMPACT_ATOMS: atom_id res chain seq x y z
N MET A 1 17.17 9.61 -8.00
CA MET A 1 15.79 9.32 -7.58
C MET A 1 15.85 8.49 -6.31
N ILE A 2 15.17 8.92 -5.26
CA ILE A 2 15.03 8.16 -4.02
C ILE A 2 13.71 7.39 -4.07
N THR A 3 13.78 6.09 -3.81
CA THR A 3 12.59 5.27 -3.58
C THR A 3 12.38 5.16 -2.08
N GLN A 4 11.23 5.65 -1.61
CA GLN A 4 10.75 5.35 -0.26
C GLN A 4 9.82 4.15 -0.37
N ALA A 5 10.09 3.07 0.36
CA ALA A 5 9.33 1.84 0.24
C ALA A 5 8.99 1.26 1.61
N SER A 6 7.83 0.62 1.69
CA SER A 6 7.30 -0.04 2.89
C SER A 6 6.64 -1.35 2.48
N LEU A 7 7.07 -2.45 3.10
CA LEU A 7 6.38 -3.73 2.98
C LEU A 7 5.35 -3.80 4.11
N VAL A 8 4.08 -3.98 3.77
CA VAL A 8 2.99 -4.07 4.74
C VAL A 8 2.26 -5.39 4.62
N GLY A 9 1.71 -5.83 5.75
CA GLY A 9 0.79 -6.96 5.82
C GLY A 9 -0.65 -6.49 5.68
N VAL A 10 -1.44 -7.15 4.84
CA VAL A 10 -2.86 -6.87 4.66
C VAL A 10 -3.66 -8.09 5.07
N HIS A 11 -4.52 -7.94 6.08
CA HIS A 11 -5.44 -8.97 6.54
C HIS A 11 -6.85 -8.72 6.02
N ASP A 12 -7.51 -9.77 5.57
CA ASP A 12 -8.90 -9.74 5.12
C ASP A 12 -9.50 -11.16 5.20
N ARG A 13 -10.60 -11.34 5.93
CA ARG A 13 -11.33 -12.64 6.05
C ARG A 13 -10.43 -13.86 6.25
N MET A 14 -9.54 -13.83 7.25
CA MET A 14 -8.59 -14.93 7.57
C MET A 14 -7.57 -15.19 6.45
N THR A 15 -7.35 -14.22 5.57
CA THR A 15 -6.28 -14.27 4.58
C THR A 15 -5.28 -13.16 4.85
N TYR A 16 -4.01 -13.47 4.61
CA TYR A 16 -2.91 -12.54 4.74
C TYR A 16 -2.23 -12.36 3.39
N LYS A 17 -2.10 -11.09 2.96
CA LYS A 17 -1.48 -10.73 1.68
C LYS A 17 -0.40 -9.67 1.91
N PRO A 18 0.84 -9.90 1.43
CA PRO A 18 1.88 -8.88 1.49
C PRO A 18 1.69 -7.84 0.38
N LEU A 19 1.83 -6.55 0.72
CA LEU A 19 1.71 -5.43 -0.21
C LEU A 19 2.98 -4.57 -0.10
N LEU A 20 3.66 -4.35 -1.23
CA LEU A 20 4.77 -3.41 -1.30
C LEU A 20 4.23 -2.03 -1.73
N VAL A 21 4.45 -1.04 -0.89
CA VAL A 21 4.06 0.35 -1.14
C VAL A 21 5.32 1.16 -1.37
N PHE A 22 5.36 1.98 -2.42
CA PHE A 22 6.53 2.83 -2.65
C PHE A 22 6.20 4.16 -3.31
N LYS A 23 7.02 5.17 -3.02
CA LYS A 23 6.95 6.51 -3.61
C LYS A 23 8.26 6.80 -4.33
N LEU A 24 8.13 7.39 -5.51
CA LEU A 24 9.28 7.92 -6.26
C LEU A 24 9.46 9.39 -5.90
N VAL A 25 10.60 9.72 -5.29
CA VAL A 25 10.95 11.10 -4.94
C VAL A 25 12.08 11.55 -5.86
N ALA A 26 11.79 12.58 -6.66
CA ALA A 26 12.80 13.23 -7.49
C ALA A 26 13.85 13.90 -6.61
N GLU A 27 15.13 13.61 -6.86
CA GLU A 27 16.24 14.22 -6.10
C GLU A 27 16.67 15.58 -6.67
N ASN A 28 16.24 15.89 -7.89
CA ASN A 28 16.63 17.10 -8.61
C ASN A 28 15.57 17.51 -9.65
N ASP A 29 15.69 18.75 -10.13
CA ASP A 29 14.79 19.34 -11.12
C ASP A 29 14.71 18.53 -12.42
N HIS A 30 15.76 17.78 -12.76
CA HIS A 30 15.77 16.99 -13.99
C HIS A 30 14.85 15.77 -13.85
N GLU A 31 14.97 15.00 -12.77
CA GLU A 31 14.08 13.88 -12.48
C GLU A 31 12.62 14.33 -12.36
N LEU A 32 12.40 15.48 -11.74
CA LEU A 32 11.08 16.08 -11.62
C LEU A 32 10.45 16.39 -12.98
N ARG A 33 11.26 16.90 -13.93
CA ARG A 33 10.81 17.15 -15.32
C ARG A 33 10.53 15.87 -16.09
N ILE A 34 11.28 14.79 -15.84
CA ILE A 34 11.03 13.47 -16.44
C ILE A 34 9.66 12.96 -16.00
N LEU A 35 9.38 13.01 -14.69
CA LEU A 35 8.07 12.62 -14.14
C LEU A 35 6.94 13.47 -14.71
N GLY A 36 7.09 14.80 -14.69
CA GLY A 36 6.08 15.72 -15.23
C GLY A 36 5.77 15.48 -16.72
N ARG A 37 6.78 15.16 -17.54
CA ARG A 37 6.60 14.85 -18.96
C ARG A 37 5.89 13.52 -19.21
N ALA A 38 6.09 12.53 -18.34
CA ALA A 38 5.40 11.25 -18.42
C ALA A 38 3.93 11.31 -17.96
N GLY A 39 3.42 12.51 -17.61
CA GLY A 39 2.03 12.71 -17.20
C GLY A 39 1.80 12.58 -15.69
N PHE A 40 2.87 12.44 -14.90
CA PHE A 40 2.79 12.45 -13.44
C PHE A 40 2.62 13.88 -12.93
N GLY A 41 1.45 14.50 -13.13
CA GLY A 41 1.10 15.82 -12.59
C GLY A 41 1.75 17.02 -13.31
N LEU A 42 0.95 18.07 -13.53
CA LEU A 42 1.40 19.32 -14.17
C LEU A 42 2.12 20.30 -13.20
N SER A 43 2.03 20.05 -11.89
CA SER A 43 2.67 20.87 -10.85
C SER A 43 3.60 20.03 -9.99
N VAL A 44 4.65 20.65 -9.45
CA VAL A 44 5.64 20.03 -8.55
C VAL A 44 5.01 19.32 -7.35
N LEU A 45 3.93 19.87 -6.77
CA LEU A 45 3.21 19.27 -5.66
C LEU A 45 2.66 17.88 -6.03
N HIS A 46 1.83 17.83 -7.08
CA HIS A 46 1.25 16.58 -7.61
C HIS A 46 2.30 15.58 -8.15
N GLN A 47 3.47 16.03 -8.60
CA GLN A 47 4.55 15.15 -9.08
C GLN A 47 5.13 14.23 -7.99
N GLN A 48 5.02 14.61 -6.72
CA GLN A 48 5.53 13.84 -5.57
C GLN A 48 4.43 13.03 -4.83
N GLU A 49 3.19 13.13 -5.28
CA GLU A 49 2.03 12.50 -4.62
C GLU A 49 1.79 11.05 -5.05
N TYR A 50 2.55 10.54 -6.02
CA TYR A 50 2.34 9.19 -6.54
C TYR A 50 2.91 8.13 -5.58
N THR A 51 1.98 7.48 -4.89
CA THR A 51 2.21 6.22 -4.19
C THR A 51 1.81 5.08 -5.10
N PHE A 52 2.74 4.14 -5.30
CA PHE A 52 2.55 2.91 -6.04
C PHE A 52 2.29 1.75 -5.07
N PHE A 53 1.47 0.82 -5.53
CA PHE A 53 1.02 -0.36 -4.81
C PHE A 53 1.36 -1.57 -5.66
N TYR A 54 2.20 -2.46 -5.12
CA TYR A 54 2.59 -3.70 -5.77
C TYR A 54 2.03 -4.88 -4.98
N ASP A 55 0.99 -5.50 -5.54
CA ASP A 55 0.43 -6.76 -5.07
C ASP A 55 1.41 -7.88 -5.44
N ILE A 56 2.13 -8.36 -4.42
CA ILE A 56 3.16 -9.38 -4.59
C ILE A 56 2.56 -10.72 -5.02
N ASN A 57 1.34 -11.04 -4.59
CA ASN A 57 0.70 -12.31 -4.89
C ASN A 57 0.29 -12.40 -6.36
N ASN A 58 -0.18 -11.29 -6.93
CA ASN A 58 -0.64 -11.23 -8.31
C ASN A 58 0.40 -10.68 -9.29
N GLY A 59 1.54 -10.18 -8.80
CA GLY A 59 2.57 -9.54 -9.62
C GLY A 59 2.08 -8.25 -10.29
N GLU A 60 1.13 -7.57 -9.66
CA GLU A 60 0.44 -6.40 -10.22
C GLU A 60 0.93 -5.11 -9.57
N CYS A 61 1.21 -4.08 -10.37
CA CYS A 61 1.63 -2.76 -9.89
C CYS A 61 0.72 -1.66 -10.42
N SER A 62 0.20 -0.80 -9.54
CA SER A 62 -0.57 0.38 -9.93
C SER A 62 -0.34 1.54 -8.96
N TYR A 63 -0.38 2.78 -9.47
CA TYR A 63 -0.50 4.00 -8.65
C TYR A 63 -1.97 4.40 -8.40
N ASP A 64 -2.88 3.77 -9.14
CA ASP A 64 -4.32 3.95 -9.03
C ASP A 64 -4.93 2.73 -8.32
N PRO A 65 -5.37 2.87 -7.05
CA PRO A 65 -5.87 1.75 -6.28
C PRO A 65 -7.15 1.14 -6.87
N PHE A 66 -7.88 1.86 -7.72
CA PHE A 66 -9.08 1.36 -8.39
C PHE A 66 -8.79 0.50 -9.63
N LYS A 67 -7.53 0.43 -10.06
CA LYS A 67 -7.11 -0.40 -11.19
C LYS A 67 -6.52 -1.74 -10.80
N LEU A 68 -6.33 -1.97 -9.50
CA LEU A 68 -5.87 -3.25 -8.97
C LEU A 68 -6.94 -4.32 -9.19
N SER A 69 -6.53 -5.54 -9.50
CA SER A 69 -7.45 -6.66 -9.70
C SER A 69 -8.21 -7.03 -8.43
N ASP A 70 -7.50 -7.09 -7.30
CA ASP A 70 -8.07 -7.32 -5.97
C ASP A 70 -8.56 -6.01 -5.35
N GLN A 71 -9.82 -5.66 -5.62
CA GLN A 71 -10.44 -4.44 -5.10
C GLN A 71 -10.89 -4.54 -3.64
N GLU A 72 -11.13 -5.76 -3.15
CA GLU A 72 -11.70 -6.00 -1.83
C GLU A 72 -10.64 -5.93 -0.74
N THR A 73 -9.49 -6.59 -0.94
CA THR A 73 -8.39 -6.61 0.02
C THR A 73 -7.34 -5.56 -0.29
N ILE A 74 -6.59 -5.72 -1.39
CA ILE A 74 -5.44 -4.87 -1.71
C ILE A 74 -5.89 -3.46 -2.10
N GLY A 75 -6.94 -3.36 -2.91
CA GLY A 75 -7.53 -2.08 -3.31
C GLY A 75 -8.00 -1.26 -2.11
N GLU A 76 -8.58 -1.90 -1.09
CA GLU A 76 -9.03 -1.23 0.13
C GLU A 76 -7.85 -0.71 0.96
N ALA A 77 -6.86 -1.56 1.22
CA ALA A 77 -5.62 -1.16 1.88
C ALA A 77 -4.93 -0.01 1.12
N ALA A 78 -4.85 -0.09 -0.21
CA ALA A 78 -4.23 0.92 -1.05
C ALA A 78 -4.99 2.26 -1.02
N ARG A 79 -6.33 2.25 -0.99
CA ARG A 79 -7.15 3.47 -0.80
C ARG A 79 -6.88 4.10 0.57
N TRP A 80 -6.82 3.30 1.62
CA TRP A 80 -6.52 3.79 2.97
C TRP A 80 -5.11 4.39 3.04
N ILE A 81 -4.10 3.70 2.51
CA ILE A 81 -2.72 4.20 2.43
C ILE A 81 -2.65 5.49 1.63
N LYS A 82 -3.33 5.58 0.48
CA LYS A 82 -3.34 6.81 -0.34
C LYS A 82 -3.87 8.01 0.43
N LYS A 83 -4.84 7.81 1.32
CA LYS A 83 -5.41 8.85 2.19
C LYS A 83 -4.51 9.20 3.38
N ASN A 84 -3.80 8.23 3.95
CA ASN A 84 -3.06 8.39 5.21
C ASN A 84 -1.55 8.58 5.04
N GLY A 85 -1.00 8.36 3.84
CA GLY A 85 0.43 8.46 3.56
C GLY A 85 1.15 7.11 3.59
N LEU A 86 2.46 7.14 3.30
CA LEU A 86 3.30 5.94 3.28
C LEU A 86 3.39 5.35 4.70
N PRO A 87 2.98 4.09 4.93
CA PRO A 87 3.05 3.46 6.24
C PRO A 87 4.49 3.07 6.60
N GLU A 88 4.75 2.90 7.89
CA GLU A 88 6.02 2.33 8.37
C GLU A 88 6.17 0.87 7.90
N PRO A 89 7.40 0.41 7.59
CA PRO A 89 7.63 -0.99 7.24
C PRO A 89 7.14 -1.96 8.31
N GLY A 90 6.45 -3.02 7.89
CA GLY A 90 5.85 -4.01 8.79
C GLY A 90 4.47 -3.60 9.34
N THR A 91 3.93 -2.44 8.97
CA THR A 91 2.55 -2.07 9.32
C THR A 91 1.58 -3.17 8.90
N PHE A 92 0.62 -3.47 9.77
CA PHE A 92 -0.45 -4.42 9.52
C PHE A 92 -1.78 -3.70 9.34
N ILE A 93 -2.48 -4.01 8.26
CA ILE A 93 -3.73 -3.35 7.86
C ILE A 93 -4.83 -4.40 7.86
N ASP A 94 -5.80 -4.25 8.76
CA ASP A 94 -6.99 -5.09 8.80
C ASP A 94 -8.13 -4.47 7.96
N CYS A 95 -8.36 -5.03 6.77
CA CYS A 95 -9.39 -4.52 5.86
C CYS A 95 -10.81 -4.78 6.36
N ASP A 96 -11.05 -5.80 7.20
CA ASP A 96 -12.36 -6.01 7.82
C ASP A 96 -12.71 -4.81 8.71
N TYR A 97 -11.74 -4.33 9.49
CA TYR A 97 -11.88 -3.13 10.31
C TYR A 97 -12.02 -1.86 9.46
N LEU A 98 -11.22 -1.71 8.39
CA LEU A 98 -11.34 -0.55 7.50
C LEU A 98 -12.74 -0.42 6.87
N ARG A 99 -13.37 -1.55 6.53
CA ARG A 99 -14.74 -1.60 5.99
C ARG A 99 -15.84 -1.52 7.06
N GLY A 100 -15.48 -1.54 8.34
CA GLY A 100 -16.43 -1.51 9.46
C GLY A 100 -17.16 -2.84 9.70
N GLU A 101 -16.59 -3.95 9.24
CA GLU A 101 -17.11 -5.31 9.47
C GLU A 101 -16.76 -5.83 10.87
N LYS A 102 -15.82 -5.17 11.57
CA LYS A 102 -15.43 -5.41 12.96
C LYS A 102 -15.26 -4.09 13.71
N ASP A 103 -15.47 -4.12 15.03
CA ASP A 103 -15.36 -2.96 15.91
C ASP A 103 -13.90 -2.62 16.28
N GLU A 104 -13.01 -3.61 16.24
CA GLU A 104 -11.59 -3.48 16.61
C GLU A 104 -10.71 -4.09 15.51
N PRO A 105 -9.54 -3.49 15.21
CA PRO A 105 -8.61 -4.03 14.23
C PRO A 105 -7.89 -5.27 14.78
N MET A 106 -7.76 -6.29 13.95
CA MET A 106 -6.84 -7.39 14.21
C MET A 106 -5.39 -6.88 14.19
N THR A 107 -4.57 -7.36 15.13
CA THR A 107 -3.13 -7.07 15.14
C THR A 107 -2.33 -8.18 14.44
N PHE A 108 -1.08 -7.88 14.10
CA PHE A 108 -0.19 -8.89 13.52
C PHE A 108 0.07 -10.04 14.50
N GLU A 109 0.22 -9.72 15.79
CA GLU A 109 0.39 -10.68 16.88
C GLU A 109 -0.84 -11.59 17.00
N ASP A 110 -2.07 -11.05 16.94
CA ASP A 110 -3.29 -11.87 17.03
C ASP A 110 -3.38 -12.92 15.91
N GLU A 111 -2.96 -12.55 14.70
CA GLU A 111 -2.97 -13.44 13.52
C GLU A 111 -1.91 -14.56 13.64
N PHE A 112 -0.72 -14.25 14.17
CA PHE A 112 0.42 -15.19 14.18
C PHE A 112 0.63 -15.94 15.51
N ASP A 113 0.16 -15.40 16.64
CA ASP A 113 0.21 -16.09 17.94
C ASP A 113 -0.86 -17.18 18.05
N TYR A 114 -1.92 -17.10 17.22
CA TYR A 114 -2.83 -18.23 16.97
C TYR A 114 -2.22 -19.20 15.93
N CYS A 115 -1.04 -19.76 16.22
CA CYS A 115 -0.40 -20.77 15.39
C CYS A 115 -0.73 -22.18 15.93
N PRO A 116 -1.73 -22.91 15.38
CA PRO A 116 -2.16 -24.22 15.90
C PRO A 116 -1.12 -25.34 15.73
N TRP A 117 0.09 -25.03 15.24
CA TRP A 117 1.19 -25.96 15.02
C TRP A 117 2.40 -25.68 15.93
N LYS A 118 2.26 -24.75 16.89
CA LYS A 118 3.33 -24.39 17.85
C LYS A 118 3.28 -25.17 19.19
N ASP A 119 2.37 -26.14 19.32
CA ASP A 119 2.35 -27.13 20.42
C ASP A 119 2.68 -28.54 19.89
#